data_AF-A0A7C6EBL2-F1
#
_entry.id   AF-A0A7C6EBL2-F1
#
_cell.length_a   1.000
_cell.length_b   1.000
_cell.length_c   1.000
_cell.angle_alpha   90.00
_cell.angle_beta   90.00
_cell.angle_gamma   90.00
#
_symmetry.space_group_name_H-M   'P 1'
#
loop_
_entity.id
_entity.type
_entity.pdbx_description
1 polymer ?
#
loop_
_entity_poly.entity_id
_entity_poly.type
_entity_poly.pdbx_seq_one_letter_code
_entity_poly.pdbx_strand_id
1 'polypeptide(L)' 'MKEVFQTACEVTGKEIPTKTVGRRLGDPPVLIASSEKIKKELGWQPKKTDLRTIIQDAWNWHQAHPLGYPD' A
#
# COMPACT_ATOMS: atom_id res chain seq x y z
N MET A 1 0.43 -3.79 -9.23
CA MET A 1 -0.56 -4.62 -8.51
C MET A 1 0.03 -5.92 -7.95
N LYS A 2 0.70 -6.76 -8.77
CA LYS A 2 1.29 -8.03 -8.30
C LYS A 2 2.23 -7.86 -7.10
N GLU A 3 3.07 -6.82 -7.12
CA GLU A 3 4.02 -6.53 -6.03
C GLU A 3 3.32 -6.31 -4.67
N VAL A 4 2.31 -5.44 -4.64
CA VAL A 4 1.50 -5.18 -3.43
C VAL A 4 0.85 -6.47 -2.89
N PHE A 5 0.30 -7.29 -3.78
CA PHE A 5 -0.30 -8.56 -3.41
C PHE A 5 0.73 -9.51 -2.76
N GLN A 6 1.87 -9.70 -3.41
CA GLN A 6 2.91 -10.59 -2.90
C GLN A 6 3.43 -10.10 -1.54
N THR A 7 3.75 -8.81 -1.41
CA THR A 7 4.21 -8.23 -0.14
C THR A 7 3.14 -8.37 0.95
N ALA A 8 1.86 -8.25 0.62
CA ALA A 8 0.78 -8.49 1.58
C ALA A 8 0.73 -9.95 2.06
N CYS A 9 0.86 -10.93 1.16
CA CYS A 9 0.97 -12.35 1.57
C CYS A 9 2.17 -12.59 2.48
N GLU A 10 3.34 -12.02 2.14
CA GLU A 10 4.55 -12.15 2.95
C GLU A 10 4.45 -11.50 4.32
N VAL A 11 3.83 -10.31 4.41
CA VAL A 11 3.64 -9.57 5.67
C VAL A 11 2.60 -10.25 6.57
N THR A 12 1.49 -10.70 5.98
CA THR A 12 0.42 -11.34 6.75
C THR A 12 0.73 -12.79 7.10
N GLY A 13 1.67 -13.44 6.38
CA GLY A 13 1.92 -14.87 6.48
C GLY A 13 0.73 -15.72 6.02
N LYS A 14 -0.23 -15.12 5.29
CA LYS A 14 -1.47 -15.76 4.87
C LYS A 14 -1.50 -15.91 3.36
N GLU A 15 -2.08 -17.01 2.92
CA GLU A 15 -2.52 -17.13 1.53
C GLU A 15 -3.80 -16.30 1.37
N ILE A 16 -3.75 -15.31 0.47
CA ILE A 16 -4.88 -14.45 0.14
C ILE A 16 -5.46 -14.94 -1.20
N PRO A 17 -6.67 -15.53 -1.23
CA PRO A 17 -7.28 -16.00 -2.46
C PRO A 17 -7.46 -14.87 -3.47
N THR A 18 -7.03 -15.09 -4.72
CA THR A 18 -7.16 -14.08 -5.78
C THR A 18 -7.64 -14.65 -7.10
N LYS A 19 -8.25 -13.79 -7.91
CA LYS A 19 -8.67 -14.08 -9.28
C LYS A 19 -8.33 -12.90 -10.18
N THR A 20 -7.61 -13.16 -11.25
CA THR A 20 -7.39 -12.14 -12.29
C THR A 20 -8.69 -11.89 -13.04
N VAL A 21 -9.09 -10.63 -13.11
CA VAL A 21 -10.25 -10.15 -13.86
C VAL A 21 -9.83 -9.09 -14.87
N GLY A 22 -10.74 -8.74 -15.79
CA GLY A 22 -10.50 -7.66 -16.75
C GLY A 22 -10.17 -6.33 -16.08
N ARG A 23 -9.47 -5.44 -16.79
CA ARG A 23 -9.15 -4.10 -16.26
C ARG A 23 -10.43 -3.30 -16.07
N ARG A 24 -10.49 -2.53 -14.98
CA ARG A 24 -11.55 -1.55 -14.77
C ARG A 24 -11.45 -0.47 -15.85
N LEU A 25 -12.57 -0.14 -16.49
CA LEU A 25 -12.62 0.94 -17.46
C LEU A 25 -12.27 2.27 -16.79
N GLY A 26 -11.41 3.06 -17.44
CA GLY A 26 -10.93 4.35 -16.94
C GLY A 26 -9.58 4.31 -16.22
N ASP A 27 -9.11 3.15 -15.78
CA ASP A 27 -7.82 3.05 -15.07
C ASP A 27 -6.63 3.15 -16.05
N PRO A 28 -5.70 4.10 -15.88
CA PRO A 28 -4.46 4.14 -16.66
C PRO A 28 -3.54 2.96 -16.28
N PRO A 29 -2.61 2.54 -17.16
CA PRO A 29 -1.68 1.46 -16.84
C PRO A 29 -0.69 1.81 -15.72
N VAL A 30 -0.31 3.08 -15.60
CA VAL A 30 0.60 3.61 -14.57
C VAL A 30 0.14 5.01 -14.16
N LEU A 31 0.17 5.31 -12.87
CA LEU A 31 -0.15 6.62 -12.33
C LEU A 31 0.74 6.91 -11.09
N ILE A 32 1.78 7.72 -11.29
CA ILE A 32 2.78 8.04 -10.24
C ILE A 32 3.06 9.54 -10.30
N ALA A 33 2.96 10.22 -9.15
CA ALA A 33 3.30 11.64 -9.03
C ALA A 33 4.78 11.84 -8.67
N SER A 34 5.43 12.85 -9.26
CA SER A 34 6.78 13.27 -8.84
C SER A 34 6.73 13.91 -7.45
N SER A 35 7.70 13.57 -6.60
CA SER A 35 7.90 14.17 -5.27
C SER A 35 8.99 15.25 -5.26
N GLU A 36 9.55 15.61 -6.42
CA GLU A 36 10.70 16.53 -6.50
C GLU A 36 10.38 17.93 -5.99
N LYS A 37 9.21 18.47 -6.35
CA LYS A 37 8.81 19.83 -5.96
C LYS A 37 8.75 20.00 -4.45
N ILE A 38 8.07 19.09 -3.74
CA ILE A 38 7.92 19.16 -2.28
C ILE A 38 9.25 18.93 -1.55
N LYS A 39 10.13 18.07 -2.09
CA LYS A 39 11.49 17.88 -1.58
C LYS A 39 12.31 19.16 -1.69
N LYS A 40 12.24 19.85 -2.83
CA LYS A 40 13.00 21.09 -3.11
C LYS A 40 12.48 22.27 -2.30
N GLU A 41 11.16 22.48 -2.26
CA GLU A 41 10.57 23.69 -1.68
C GLU A 41 10.44 23.62 -0.16
N LEU A 42 10.14 22.43 0.38
CA LEU A 42 9.85 22.27 1.81
C LEU A 42 10.89 21.43 2.55
N GLY A 43 11.93 20.94 1.85
CA GLY A 43 12.92 20.03 2.43
C GLY A 43 12.30 18.70 2.88
N TRP A 44 11.12 18.35 2.37
CA TRP A 44 10.41 17.15 2.83
C TRP A 44 11.18 15.88 2.51
N GLN A 45 11.36 15.02 3.50
CA GLN A 45 12.05 13.74 3.37
C GLN A 45 11.13 12.60 3.82
N PRO A 46 10.60 11.77 2.90
CA PRO A 46 9.77 10.64 3.28
C PRO A 46 10.58 9.66 4.13
N LYS A 47 10.01 9.21 5.26
CA LYS A 47 10.68 8.28 6.19
C LYS A 47 10.29 6.81 5.97
N LYS A 48 9.13 6.57 5.33
CA LYS A 48 8.61 5.23 5.01
C LYS A 48 8.39 5.15 3.50
N THR A 49 9.42 4.69 2.80
CA THR A 49 9.40 4.59 1.32
C THR A 49 9.30 3.16 0.82
N ASP A 50 9.50 2.18 1.70
CA ASP A 50 9.44 0.76 1.36
C ASP A 50 8.03 0.21 1.53
N LEU A 51 7.61 -0.59 0.56
CA LEU A 51 6.26 -1.15 0.50
C LEU A 51 5.97 -2.10 1.68
N ARG A 52 6.99 -2.84 2.14
CA ARG A 52 6.86 -3.80 3.23
C ARG A 52 6.48 -3.11 4.54
N THR A 53 7.17 -2.04 4.92
CA THR A 53 6.86 -1.26 6.13
C THR A 53 5.47 -0.64 6.05
N ILE A 54 5.10 -0.07 4.90
CA ILE A 54 3.76 0.50 4.69
C ILE A 54 2.67 -0.55 4.92
N ILE A 55 2.82 -1.75 4.35
CA ILE A 55 1.84 -2.83 4.52
C ILE A 55 1.88 -3.40 5.95
N GLN A 56 3.07 -3.52 6.56
CA GLN A 56 3.22 -3.99 7.94
C GLN A 56 2.51 -3.10 8.95
N ASP A 57 2.66 -1.77 8.82
CA ASP A 57 1.99 -0.82 9.68
C ASP A 57 0.46 -0.94 9.57
N ALA A 58 -0.05 -1.02 8.34
CA ALA A 58 -1.47 -1.22 8.09
C ALA A 58 -1.97 -2.54 8.67
N TRP A 59 -1.20 -3.62 8.52
CA TRP A 59 -1.56 -4.93 9.06
C TRP A 59 -1.56 -4.95 10.58
N ASN A 60 -0.57 -4.31 11.22
CA ASN A 60 -0.53 -4.17 12.69
C ASN A 60 -1.76 -3.44 13.21
N TRP A 61 -2.17 -2.36 12.54
CA TRP A 61 -3.40 -1.63 12.90
C TRP A 61 -4.63 -2.54 12.81
N HIS A 62 -4.81 -3.24 11.70
CA HIS A 62 -5.96 -4.13 11.49
C HIS A 62 -6.00 -5.32 12.46
N GLN A 63 -4.84 -5.82 12.90
CA GLN A 63 -4.78 -6.85 13.94
C GLN A 63 -5.20 -6.31 15.31
N ALA A 64 -4.78 -5.08 15.65
CA ALA A 64 -5.16 -4.44 16.91
C ALA A 64 -6.62 -3.95 16.93
N HIS A 65 -7.17 -3.59 15.77
CA HIS A 65 -8.51 -3.02 15.61
C HIS A 65 -9.31 -3.78 14.54
N PRO A 66 -9.67 -5.05 14.78
CA PRO A 66 -10.35 -5.88 13.79
C PRO A 66 -11.74 -5.33 13.39
N LEU A 67 -12.36 -4.53 14.26
CA LEU A 67 -13.65 -3.88 14.00
C LEU A 67 -13.51 -2.38 13.70
N GLY A 68 -12.28 -1.86 13.55
CA GLY A 68 -12.03 -0.44 13.37
C GLY A 68 -12.15 0.35 14.68
N TYR A 69 -12.47 1.64 14.56
CA TYR A 69 -12.73 2.51 15.71
C TYR A 69 -14.15 2.25 16.25
N PRO A 70 -14.37 2.37 17.57
CA PRO A 70 -15.72 2.40 18.11
C PRO A 70 -16.50 3.61 17.56
N ASP A 71 -17.81 3.44 17.41
CA ASP A 71 -18.74 4.50 17.03
C ASP A 71 -18.82 5.61 18.10
#